data_AF-A0A319DNZ3-F1
#
_entry.id   AF-A0A319DNZ3-F1
#
_cell.length_a   1.000
_cell.length_b   1.000
_cell.length_c   1.000
_cell.angle_alpha   90.00
_cell.angle_beta   90.00
_cell.angle_gamma   90.00
#
_symmetry.space_group_name_H-M   'P 1'
#
loop_
_entity.id
_entity.type
_entity.pdbx_description
1 polymer ?
#
loop_
_entity_poly.entity_id
_entity_poly.type
_entity_poly.pdbx_seq_one_letter_code
_entity_poly.pdbx_strand_id
1 'polypeptide(L)'
;MDTLRSKGWVFDAPSSSNPWYHFYTLYDFAAVDWSAFLDTIPAMFALTFFGVLHVPINVPALGISTGEDNLNVDRELIAHGVTNALSGCVGSIQNYLVYTNSLLFIDSGGNSRLAGVMLAAATAGILVVGPVIVGFIPVMVVGALIFLLGIELMQEALVDTWGKLHRHEYLTVVIIVATMGAWDFVVGIFVGIILACFSFVVQTSRKSAIRATFSGKITGSTVRRPPIQQRFLKEAGQQTLIIKLGGYLFFGTIVSVENTMRGLIEEEAFNRRPIRFLTLDFSRVYGIDFSAAEAFTRINRILRQRNVQMTISGLDVEGDVGRSLQNVGLFEPMSGVEIFEDLNSALEFCENDYLKVFYSHREALLNGKNKTSTFLEVPMAQGQSHLGDAVVSSPRQQYLQQAARTTLHENEVAVMAPAAWSAMRQPLPLLLQTFQGLTTRNEDFWFRVCRYFVRESYAAGNILYHEGDAPKGFYLLESGMLRAEYELPQGRYFEIIVAGRPCGELPFFSETRRTATVKAEQDCVSWCLTVEKWQALRNEEPEIARELLTVSLKLTTERMDSITSYVLTTAA
;
A
#
# COMPACT_ATOMS: atom_id res chain seq x y z
N MET A 1 14.61 37.34 64.98
CA MET A 1 14.50 36.01 64.34
C MET A 1 13.63 35.07 65.16
N ASP A 2 13.82 34.97 66.47
CA ASP A 2 13.06 34.03 67.31
C ASP A 2 11.55 34.30 67.34
N THR A 3 11.14 35.57 67.28
CA THR A 3 9.73 35.98 67.13
C THR A 3 9.10 35.65 65.78
N LEU A 4 9.92 35.49 64.73
CA LEU A 4 9.46 35.09 63.38
C LEU A 4 9.33 33.56 63.32
N ARG A 5 10.25 32.83 63.95
CA ARG A 5 10.20 31.37 64.09
C ARG A 5 9.02 30.91 64.92
N SER A 6 8.80 31.52 66.09
CA SER A 6 7.66 31.19 66.97
C SER A 6 6.28 31.43 66.34
N LYS A 7 6.22 32.24 65.28
CA LYS A 7 5.02 32.54 64.50
C LYS A 7 4.93 31.75 63.19
N GLY A 8 5.88 30.83 62.91
CA GLY A 8 5.89 29.98 61.73
C GLY A 8 6.25 30.67 60.41
N TRP A 9 6.81 31.89 60.45
CA TRP A 9 7.19 32.63 59.23
C TRP A 9 8.50 32.13 58.61
N VAL A 10 9.36 31.49 59.42
CA VAL A 10 10.68 30.96 59.05
C VAL A 10 10.81 29.56 59.64
N PHE A 11 11.45 28.64 58.93
CA PHE A 11 11.69 27.27 59.41
C PHE A 11 12.44 27.26 60.75
N ASP A 12 12.14 26.25 61.57
CA ASP A 12 12.89 26.00 62.80
C ASP A 12 14.36 25.72 62.45
N ALA A 13 15.25 26.46 63.11
CA ALA A 13 16.68 26.20 62.94
C ALA A 13 16.97 24.82 63.56
N PRO A 14 17.54 23.87 62.80
CA PRO A 14 17.86 22.55 63.34
C PRO A 14 18.86 22.72 64.50
N SER A 15 18.52 22.13 65.65
CA SER A 15 19.24 22.28 66.92
C SER A 15 20.51 21.43 67.02
N SER A 16 20.96 20.79 65.93
CA SER A 16 22.00 19.78 65.99
C SER A 16 23.35 20.28 65.51
N SER A 17 24.36 20.16 66.37
CA SER A 17 25.79 20.25 66.02
C SER A 17 26.28 18.98 65.31
N ASN A 18 25.40 18.35 64.53
CA ASN A 18 25.68 17.06 63.92
C ASN A 18 26.62 17.24 62.72
N PRO A 19 27.66 16.41 62.57
CA PRO A 19 28.51 16.43 61.40
C PRO A 19 27.71 16.16 60.11
N TRP A 20 28.21 16.65 58.97
CA TRP A 20 27.57 16.46 57.65
C TRP A 20 27.30 14.99 57.30
N TYR A 21 28.09 14.05 57.85
CA TYR A 21 27.95 12.62 57.62
C TYR A 21 26.94 11.93 58.56
N HIS A 22 26.29 12.65 59.47
CA HIS A 22 25.33 12.07 60.41
C HIS A 22 24.17 11.35 59.71
N PHE A 23 23.74 11.82 58.54
CA PHE A 23 22.74 11.14 57.71
C PHE A 23 23.10 9.67 57.43
N TYR A 24 24.36 9.37 57.13
CA TYR A 24 24.80 8.00 56.86
C TYR A 24 24.80 7.10 58.09
N THR A 25 24.89 7.69 59.29
CA THR A 25 24.82 6.94 60.56
C THR A 25 23.41 6.48 60.90
N LEU A 26 22.38 6.98 60.20
CA LEU A 26 20.98 6.60 60.40
C LEU A 26 20.57 5.34 59.63
N TYR A 27 21.42 4.82 58.72
CA TYR A 27 21.12 3.58 57.99
C TYR A 27 21.29 2.36 58.90
N ASP A 28 20.17 1.74 59.27
CA ASP A 28 20.13 0.45 59.95
C ASP A 28 19.42 -0.61 59.08
N PHE A 29 20.22 -1.49 58.47
CA PHE A 29 19.70 -2.55 57.61
C PHE A 29 18.99 -3.68 58.37
N ALA A 30 19.19 -3.78 59.68
CA ALA A 30 18.47 -4.76 60.51
C ALA A 30 17.03 -4.33 60.81
N ALA A 31 16.74 -3.03 60.71
CA ALA A 31 15.42 -2.43 60.94
C ALA A 31 14.56 -2.34 59.67
N VAL A 32 14.98 -2.94 58.56
CA VAL A 32 14.27 -2.87 57.27
C VAL A 32 12.98 -3.69 57.33
N ASP A 33 11.85 -3.01 57.18
CA ASP A 33 10.55 -3.63 56.96
C ASP A 33 10.35 -3.96 55.48
N TRP A 34 10.53 -5.23 55.15
CA TRP A 34 10.35 -5.74 53.78
C TRP A 34 8.91 -5.61 53.27
N SER A 35 7.91 -5.57 54.15
CA SER A 35 6.52 -5.41 53.74
C SER A 35 6.25 -3.98 53.25
N ALA A 36 6.68 -2.98 54.02
CA ALA A 36 6.62 -1.58 53.63
C ALA A 36 7.44 -1.29 52.35
N PHE A 37 8.57 -1.99 52.16
CA PHE A 37 9.34 -1.89 50.91
C PHE A 37 8.52 -2.34 49.69
N LEU A 38 7.81 -3.47 49.78
CA LEU A 38 6.95 -3.97 48.69
C LEU A 38 5.83 -2.98 48.34
N ASP A 39 5.26 -2.30 49.33
CA ASP A 39 4.21 -1.30 49.11
C ASP A 39 4.70 -0.08 48.31
N THR A 40 6.02 0.19 48.32
CA THR A 40 6.62 1.30 47.55
C THR A 40 6.96 0.94 46.10
N ILE A 41 6.98 -0.35 45.74
CA ILE A 41 7.37 -0.81 44.40
C ILE A 41 6.58 -0.12 43.27
N PRO A 42 5.24 0.06 43.35
CA PRO A 42 4.49 0.75 42.30
C PRO A 42 4.96 2.20 42.08
N ALA A 43 5.24 2.92 43.17
CA ALA A 43 5.78 4.28 43.10
C ALA A 43 7.19 4.30 42.52
N MET A 44 8.03 3.30 42.84
CA MET A 44 9.37 3.16 42.25
C MET A 44 9.30 2.93 40.72
N PHE A 45 8.38 2.08 40.25
CA PHE A 45 8.16 1.87 38.82
C PHE A 45 7.65 3.13 38.13
N ALA A 46 6.71 3.85 38.74
CA ALA A 46 6.19 5.10 38.19
C ALA A 46 7.29 6.18 38.09
N LEU A 47 8.11 6.32 39.14
CA LEU A 47 9.24 7.25 39.15
C LEU A 47 10.32 6.86 38.13
N THR A 48 10.59 5.56 38.00
CA THR A 48 11.53 5.04 36.98
C THR A 48 11.01 5.31 35.58
N PHE A 49 9.73 5.06 35.32
CA PHE A 49 9.09 5.35 34.03
C PHE A 49 9.16 6.84 33.69
N PHE A 50 8.85 7.72 34.64
CA PHE A 50 9.02 9.16 34.49
C PHE A 50 10.49 9.54 34.21
N GLY A 51 11.41 8.94 34.97
CA GLY A 51 12.86 9.09 34.78
C GLY A 51 13.35 8.62 33.41
N VAL A 52 12.74 7.60 32.81
CA VAL A 52 13.06 7.14 31.45
C VAL A 52 12.51 8.11 30.41
N LEU A 53 11.31 8.66 30.61
CA LEU A 53 10.66 9.55 29.64
C LEU A 53 11.31 10.92 29.54
N HIS A 54 11.89 11.46 30.62
CA HIS A 54 12.41 12.83 30.59
C HIS A 54 13.61 13.01 29.63
N VAL A 55 14.44 11.97 29.45
CA VAL A 55 15.60 12.01 28.55
C VAL A 55 15.21 12.20 27.08
N PRO A 56 14.38 11.33 26.46
CA PRO A 56 13.95 11.49 25.07
C PRO A 56 13.06 12.72 24.84
N ILE A 57 12.49 13.33 25.89
CA ILE A 57 11.71 14.57 25.77
C ILE A 57 12.63 15.79 25.84
N ASN A 58 13.45 15.91 26.88
CA ASN A 58 14.21 17.13 27.16
C ASN A 58 15.52 17.21 26.39
N VAL A 59 16.17 16.09 26.05
CA VAL A 59 17.46 16.11 25.34
C VAL A 59 17.30 16.60 23.89
N PRO A 60 16.33 16.12 23.08
CA PRO A 60 16.09 16.70 21.77
C PRO A 60 15.66 18.17 21.83
N ALA A 61 14.84 18.54 22.82
CA ALA A 61 14.45 19.93 23.02
C ALA A 61 15.66 20.83 23.32
N LEU A 62 16.59 20.37 24.17
CA LEU A 62 17.84 21.07 24.45
C LEU A 62 18.75 21.14 23.21
N GLY A 63 18.86 20.07 22.44
CA GLY A 63 19.63 20.04 21.20
C GLY A 63 19.11 21.05 20.16
N ILE A 64 17.79 21.14 19.99
CA ILE A 64 17.16 22.15 19.12
C ILE A 64 17.51 23.57 19.59
N SER A 65 17.40 23.85 20.89
CA SER A 65 17.68 25.19 21.43
C SER A 65 19.17 25.56 21.40
N THR A 66 20.06 24.57 21.42
CA THR A 66 21.52 24.77 21.40
C THR A 66 22.14 24.67 20.00
N GLY A 67 21.37 24.21 19.00
CA GLY A 67 21.84 23.99 17.63
C GLY A 67 22.71 22.74 17.46
N GLU A 68 22.54 21.73 18.34
CA GLU A 68 23.27 20.47 18.28
C GLU A 68 22.41 19.38 17.61
N ASP A 69 22.78 19.00 16.38
CA ASP A 69 22.02 18.02 15.58
C ASP A 69 22.47 16.57 15.82
N ASN A 70 23.67 16.34 16.38
CA ASN A 70 24.24 15.00 16.55
C ASN A 70 24.00 14.42 17.95
N LEU A 71 22.72 14.25 18.29
CA LEU A 71 22.31 13.76 19.60
C LEU A 71 22.18 12.24 19.61
N ASN A 72 22.75 11.58 20.62
CA ASN A 72 22.54 10.16 20.87
C ASN A 72 21.75 9.97 22.16
N VAL A 73 20.42 9.82 22.02
CA VAL A 73 19.49 9.66 23.14
C VAL A 73 19.75 8.37 23.92
N ASP A 74 20.12 7.28 23.24
CA ASP A 74 20.41 5.99 23.90
C ASP A 74 21.60 6.12 24.85
N ARG A 75 22.65 6.81 24.41
CA ARG A 75 23.83 7.10 25.23
C ARG A 75 23.47 7.94 26.44
N GLU A 76 22.64 8.97 26.25
CA GLU A 76 22.21 9.84 27.34
C GLU A 76 21.31 9.10 28.34
N LEU A 77 20.44 8.22 27.85
CA LEU A 77 19.60 7.37 28.69
C LEU A 77 20.44 6.40 29.53
N ILE A 78 21.47 5.79 28.95
CA ILE A 78 22.43 4.94 29.68
C ILE A 78 23.18 5.77 30.72
N ALA A 79 23.67 6.97 30.36
CA ALA A 79 24.38 7.84 31.29
C ALA A 79 23.48 8.27 32.47
N HIS A 80 22.22 8.62 32.22
CA HIS A 80 21.23 8.89 33.26
C HIS A 80 20.96 7.65 34.12
N GLY A 81 20.87 6.45 33.54
CA GLY A 81 20.71 5.21 34.30
C GLY A 81 21.88 4.96 35.25
N VAL A 82 23.11 5.09 34.78
CA VAL A 82 24.32 4.92 35.59
C VAL A 82 24.40 5.97 36.71
N THR A 83 24.15 7.24 36.41
CA THR A 83 24.20 8.31 37.42
C THR A 83 23.11 8.17 38.49
N ASN A 84 21.91 7.67 38.12
CA ASN A 84 20.85 7.36 39.06
C ASN A 84 21.18 6.15 39.94
N ALA A 85 21.76 5.10 39.38
CA ALA A 85 22.21 3.95 40.17
C ALA A 85 23.27 4.36 41.20
N LEU A 86 24.28 5.14 40.78
CA LEU A 86 25.31 5.66 41.68
C LEU A 86 24.72 6.59 42.75
N SER A 87 23.80 7.48 42.37
CA SER A 87 23.09 8.39 43.29
C SER A 87 22.27 7.61 44.33
N GLY A 88 21.55 6.56 43.91
CA GLY A 88 20.76 5.71 44.78
C GLY A 88 21.62 4.96 45.80
N CYS A 89 22.80 4.47 45.42
CA CYS A 89 23.76 3.85 46.35
C CYS A 89 24.23 4.80 47.46
N VAL A 90 24.23 6.10 47.20
CA VAL A 90 24.62 7.15 48.16
C VAL A 90 23.41 7.70 48.94
N GLY A 91 22.19 7.20 48.67
CA GLY A 91 20.97 7.66 49.33
C GLY A 91 20.43 8.98 48.79
N SER A 92 20.81 9.37 47.57
CA SER A 92 20.30 10.56 46.89
C SER A 92 18.95 10.30 46.22
N ILE A 93 18.23 11.40 45.96
CA ILE A 93 17.02 11.43 45.14
C ILE A 93 17.38 11.21 43.67
N GLN A 94 16.41 10.76 42.88
CA GLN A 94 16.47 10.62 41.42
C GLN A 94 17.01 11.89 40.74
N ASN A 95 18.00 11.69 39.88
CA ASN A 95 18.58 12.71 39.02
C ASN A 95 17.64 13.03 37.84
N TYR A 96 17.57 14.31 37.48
CA TYR A 96 16.70 14.83 36.44
C TYR A 96 17.42 15.91 35.63
N LEU A 97 17.34 15.83 34.30
CA LEU A 97 17.83 16.88 33.42
C LEU A 97 16.89 18.08 33.47
N VAL A 98 17.33 19.16 34.12
CA VAL A 98 16.59 20.42 34.16
C VAL A 98 16.93 21.24 32.91
N TYR A 99 16.06 21.17 31.90
CA TYR A 99 16.20 21.87 30.62
C TYR A 99 16.49 23.37 30.81
N THR A 100 15.66 24.07 31.59
CA THR A 100 15.76 25.53 31.78
C THR A 100 17.08 25.96 32.43
N ASN A 101 17.55 25.23 33.44
CA ASN A 101 18.83 25.54 34.10
C ASN A 101 20.00 25.28 33.15
N SER A 102 19.94 24.19 32.38
CA SER A 102 20.99 23.86 31.42
C SER A 102 21.12 24.96 30.35
N LEU A 103 19.98 25.44 29.84
CA LEU A 103 19.94 26.52 28.86
C LEU A 103 20.48 27.84 29.44
N LEU A 104 20.06 28.20 30.66
CA LEU A 104 20.57 29.39 31.35
C LEU A 104 22.10 29.34 31.54
N PHE A 105 22.64 28.17 31.89
CA PHE A 105 24.09 27.99 32.05
C PHE A 105 24.84 28.11 30.72
N ILE A 106 24.29 27.55 29.64
CA ILE A 106 24.87 27.64 28.29
C ILE A 106 24.83 29.09 27.79
N ASP A 107 23.70 29.78 27.95
CA ASP A 107 23.53 31.20 27.60
C ASP A 107 24.47 32.12 28.39
N SER A 108 24.80 31.72 29.64
CA SER A 108 25.79 32.41 30.47
C SER A 108 27.25 32.11 30.06
N GLY A 109 27.47 31.36 28.97
CA GLY A 109 28.78 31.00 28.43
C GLY A 109 29.35 29.67 28.94
N GLY A 110 28.56 28.89 29.68
CA GLY A 110 28.94 27.58 30.23
C GLY A 110 28.87 26.46 29.20
N ASN A 111 29.87 26.37 28.31
CA ASN A 111 29.91 25.39 27.22
C ASN A 111 30.82 24.17 27.46
N SER A 112 31.19 23.88 28.71
CA SER A 112 32.14 22.80 29.04
C SER A 112 31.71 21.98 30.25
N ARG A 113 32.23 20.74 30.34
CA ARG A 113 32.02 19.84 31.50
C ARG A 113 32.50 20.43 32.82
N LEU A 114 33.37 21.44 32.78
CA LEU A 114 33.84 22.15 33.96
C LEU A 114 32.70 22.82 34.72
N ALA A 115 31.67 23.30 34.03
CA ALA A 115 30.50 23.92 34.67
C ALA A 115 29.80 22.93 35.64
N GLY A 116 29.67 21.67 35.25
CA GLY A 116 29.12 20.62 36.11
C GLY A 116 30.00 20.33 37.33
N VAL A 117 31.32 20.34 37.16
CA VAL A 117 32.27 20.15 38.29
C VAL A 117 32.21 21.33 39.26
N MET A 118 32.14 22.56 38.74
CA MET A 118 32.00 23.77 39.57
C MET A 118 30.69 23.76 40.35
N LEU A 119 29.59 23.35 39.71
CA LEU A 119 28.30 23.19 40.36
C LEU A 119 28.36 22.14 41.48
N ALA A 120 28.98 20.98 41.21
CA ALA A 120 29.18 19.92 42.22
C ALA A 120 30.05 20.39 43.40
N ALA A 121 31.09 21.19 43.15
CA ALA A 121 31.92 21.77 44.20
C ALA A 121 31.15 22.78 45.05
N ALA A 122 30.32 23.62 44.43
CA ALA A 122 29.48 24.59 45.12
C ALA A 122 28.42 23.90 45.99
N THR A 123 27.74 22.87 45.48
CA THR A 123 26.76 22.10 46.24
C THR A 123 27.41 21.31 47.38
N ALA A 124 28.59 20.74 47.17
CA ALA A 124 29.38 20.12 48.24
C ALA A 124 29.78 21.14 49.33
N GLY A 125 30.12 22.38 48.94
CA GLY A 125 30.37 23.46 49.90
C GLY A 125 29.16 23.77 50.77
N ILE A 126 27.96 23.84 50.19
CA ILE A 126 26.70 24.04 50.94
C ILE A 126 26.44 22.86 51.89
N LEU A 127 26.70 21.62 51.45
CA LEU A 127 26.56 20.42 52.29
C LEU A 127 27.46 20.51 53.55
N VAL A 128 28.70 21.01 53.40
CA VAL A 128 29.65 21.17 54.52
C VAL A 128 29.21 22.28 55.48
N VAL A 129 28.62 23.37 54.99
CA VAL A 129 28.07 24.46 55.83
C VAL A 129 26.89 23.96 56.69
N GLY A 130 26.19 22.93 56.23
CA GLY A 130 25.11 22.29 56.97
C GLY A 130 23.78 23.07 56.90
N PRO A 131 22.74 22.60 57.61
CA PRO A 131 21.37 23.05 57.40
C PRO A 131 21.03 24.41 58.05
N VAL A 132 22.04 25.12 58.58
CA VAL A 132 21.87 26.41 59.28
C VAL A 132 21.23 27.46 58.38
N ILE A 133 21.52 27.43 57.08
CA ILE A 133 20.97 28.36 56.09
C ILE A 133 19.44 28.22 55.95
N VAL A 134 18.88 27.01 56.12
CA VAL A 134 17.44 26.75 55.99
C VAL A 134 16.64 27.55 57.02
N GLY A 135 17.20 27.75 58.22
CA GLY A 135 16.60 28.54 59.30
C GLY A 135 16.54 30.05 59.06
N PHE A 136 16.93 30.52 57.87
CA PHE A 136 16.77 31.90 57.39
C PHE A 136 15.75 32.03 56.25
N ILE A 137 15.30 30.91 55.68
CA ILE A 137 14.39 30.92 54.51
C ILE A 137 12.94 31.12 55.00
N PRO A 138 12.23 32.16 54.53
CA PRO A 138 10.82 32.34 54.87
C PRO A 138 9.96 31.22 54.25
N VAL A 139 9.05 30.65 55.05
CA VAL A 139 8.12 29.59 54.60
C VAL A 139 7.24 30.07 53.45
N MET A 140 6.86 31.35 53.48
CA MET A 140 6.07 32.01 52.43
C MET A 140 6.74 31.94 51.05
N VAL A 141 8.08 32.03 50.98
CA VAL A 141 8.84 32.02 49.72
C VAL A 141 8.81 30.61 49.11
N VAL A 142 9.03 29.59 49.94
CA VAL A 142 8.99 28.19 49.49
C VAL A 142 7.56 27.80 49.07
N GLY A 143 6.56 28.20 49.85
CA GLY A 143 5.15 27.95 49.51
C GLY A 143 4.74 28.63 48.21
N ALA A 144 5.08 29.92 48.03
CA ALA A 144 4.79 30.65 46.80
C ALA A 144 5.45 30.00 45.57
N LEU A 145 6.69 29.53 45.71
CA LEU A 145 7.39 28.82 44.64
C LEU A 145 6.68 27.52 44.25
N ILE A 146 6.23 26.72 45.22
CA ILE A 146 5.49 25.46 44.96
C ILE A 146 4.15 25.77 44.27
N PHE A 147 3.41 26.78 44.73
CA PHE A 147 2.15 27.19 44.08
C PHE A 147 2.36 27.71 42.66
N LEU A 148 3.38 28.55 42.44
CA LEU A 148 3.71 29.07 41.12
C LEU A 148 4.01 27.92 40.16
N LEU A 149 4.87 26.99 40.57
CA LEU A 149 5.22 25.81 39.76
C LEU A 149 3.97 24.97 39.45
N GLY A 150 3.09 24.74 40.43
CA GLY A 150 1.84 24.02 40.21
C GLY A 150 0.92 24.71 39.22
N ILE A 151 0.79 26.04 39.29
CA ILE A 151 -0.03 26.84 38.37
C ILE A 151 0.55 26.81 36.96
N GLU A 152 1.86 27.00 36.81
CA GLU A 152 2.55 26.97 35.52
C GLU A 152 2.38 25.60 34.84
N LEU A 153 2.61 24.50 35.56
CA LEU A 153 2.44 23.15 35.02
C LEU A 153 0.97 22.84 34.64
N MET A 154 0.00 23.32 35.43
CA MET A 154 -1.42 23.18 35.06
C MET A 154 -1.78 24.01 33.82
N GLN A 155 -1.25 25.22 33.70
CA GLN A 155 -1.47 26.08 32.54
C GLN A 155 -0.89 25.42 31.28
N GLU A 156 0.36 24.94 31.35
CA GLU A 156 1.03 24.23 30.26
C GLU A 156 0.24 22.98 29.84
N ALA A 157 -0.27 22.21 30.80
CA ALA A 157 -1.00 20.98 30.52
C ALA A 157 -2.42 21.20 29.95
N LEU A 158 -3.21 22.14 30.50
CA LEU A 158 -4.65 22.28 30.18
C LEU A 158 -4.97 23.50 29.30
N VAL A 159 -4.29 24.63 29.51
CA VAL A 159 -4.60 25.88 28.82
C VAL A 159 -3.83 25.95 27.50
N ASP A 160 -2.53 25.67 27.52
CA ASP A 160 -1.68 25.79 26.33
C ASP A 160 -1.96 24.70 25.30
N THR A 161 -2.52 23.56 25.72
CA THR A 161 -2.98 22.47 24.84
C THR A 161 -4.39 22.68 24.30
N TRP A 162 -5.16 23.62 24.86
CA TRP A 162 -6.51 23.92 24.44
C TRP A 162 -6.53 24.37 22.97
N GLY A 163 -7.34 23.69 22.15
CA GLY A 163 -7.48 24.00 20.73
C GLY A 163 -6.32 23.55 19.84
N LYS A 164 -5.20 23.08 20.41
CA LYS A 164 -4.10 22.45 19.67
C LYS A 164 -4.33 20.94 19.47
N LEU A 165 -4.89 20.28 20.49
CA LEU A 165 -5.16 18.84 20.49
C LEU A 165 -6.53 18.49 19.88
N HIS A 166 -6.65 17.27 19.34
CA HIS A 166 -7.97 16.74 18.96
C HIS A 166 -8.84 16.54 20.20
N ARG A 167 -10.17 16.61 20.04
CA ARG A 167 -11.13 16.52 21.17
C ARG A 167 -10.91 15.27 22.06
N HIS A 168 -10.55 14.14 21.46
CA HIS A 168 -10.31 12.88 22.18
C HIS A 168 -8.98 12.87 22.95
N GLU A 169 -7.95 13.51 22.39
CA GLU A 169 -6.64 13.66 23.04
C GLU A 169 -6.74 14.62 24.23
N TYR A 170 -7.41 15.76 24.04
CA TYR A 170 -7.66 16.72 25.12
C TYR A 170 -8.48 16.11 26.26
N LEU A 171 -9.53 15.34 25.95
CA LEU A 171 -10.31 14.62 26.96
C LEU A 171 -9.41 13.65 27.77
N THR A 172 -8.47 12.99 27.11
CA THR A 172 -7.51 12.08 27.77
C THR A 172 -6.61 12.86 28.74
N VAL A 173 -6.08 14.02 28.34
CA VAL A 173 -5.27 14.89 29.21
C VAL A 173 -6.07 15.34 30.44
N VAL A 174 -7.32 15.79 30.26
CA VAL A 174 -8.18 16.21 31.38
C VAL A 174 -8.44 15.05 32.36
N ILE A 175 -8.70 13.84 31.85
CA ILE A 175 -8.90 12.65 32.72
C ILE A 175 -7.63 12.33 33.49
N ILE A 176 -6.45 12.41 32.86
CA ILE A 176 -5.16 12.20 33.54
C ILE A 176 -4.99 13.23 34.66
N VAL A 177 -5.13 14.53 34.38
CA VAL A 177 -4.97 15.59 35.39
C VAL A 177 -5.97 15.42 36.54
N ALA A 178 -7.24 15.11 36.24
CA ALA A 178 -8.26 14.89 37.26
C ALA A 178 -7.97 13.66 38.13
N THR A 179 -7.51 12.56 37.52
CA THR A 179 -7.17 11.33 38.26
C THR A 179 -5.93 11.51 39.14
N MET A 180 -4.91 12.23 38.65
CA MET A 180 -3.73 12.59 39.45
C MET A 180 -4.09 13.44 40.67
N GLY A 181 -4.98 14.43 40.49
CA GLY A 181 -5.40 15.31 41.57
C GLY A 181 -6.34 14.65 42.60
N ALA A 182 -7.17 13.70 42.18
CA ALA A 182 -8.16 13.07 43.07
C ALA A 182 -7.61 11.86 43.85
N TRP A 183 -6.64 11.13 43.30
CA TRP A 183 -6.06 9.95 43.92
C TRP A 183 -4.55 10.13 44.15
N ASP A 184 -3.75 9.82 43.14
CA ASP A 184 -2.30 9.91 43.17
C ASP A 184 -1.80 9.96 41.70
N PHE A 185 -0.59 10.49 41.49
CA PHE A 185 0.04 10.54 40.18
C PHE A 185 0.29 9.14 39.58
N VAL A 186 0.57 8.12 40.40
CA VAL A 186 0.79 6.74 39.92
C VAL A 186 -0.45 6.19 39.20
N VAL A 187 -1.62 6.39 39.82
CA VAL A 187 -2.92 5.99 39.24
C VAL A 187 -3.18 6.76 37.95
N GLY A 188 -2.90 8.07 37.95
CA GLY A 188 -3.04 8.91 36.76
C GLY A 188 -2.16 8.46 35.58
N ILE A 189 -0.91 8.05 35.83
CA ILE A 189 -0.03 7.49 34.79
C ILE A 189 -0.62 6.22 34.20
N PHE A 190 -1.08 5.30 35.05
CA PHE A 190 -1.64 4.02 34.60
C PHE A 190 -2.91 4.22 33.75
N VAL A 191 -3.81 5.10 34.20
CA VAL A 191 -5.00 5.50 33.43
C VAL A 191 -4.60 6.14 32.10
N GLY A 192 -3.58 7.01 32.11
CA GLY A 192 -3.06 7.65 30.90
C GLY A 192 -2.53 6.65 29.87
N ILE A 193 -1.76 5.64 30.31
CA ILE A 193 -1.24 4.57 29.45
C ILE A 193 -2.40 3.78 28.82
N ILE A 194 -3.39 3.37 29.62
CA ILE A 194 -4.54 2.62 29.12
C ILE A 194 -5.33 3.44 28.09
N LEU A 195 -5.63 4.70 28.40
CA LEU A 195 -6.38 5.57 27.49
C LEU A 195 -5.59 5.86 26.20
N ALA A 196 -4.27 6.04 26.29
CA ALA A 196 -3.41 6.22 25.13
C ALA A 196 -3.41 4.97 24.24
N CYS A 197 -3.25 3.77 24.82
CA CYS A 197 -3.34 2.51 24.08
C CYS A 197 -4.71 2.33 23.42
N PHE A 198 -5.79 2.60 24.15
CA PHE A 198 -7.15 2.50 23.62
C PHE A 198 -7.38 3.50 22.46
N SER A 199 -6.97 4.75 22.65
CA SER A 199 -7.06 5.80 21.62
C SER A 199 -6.30 5.39 20.35
N PHE A 200 -5.08 4.87 20.50
CA PHE A 200 -4.25 4.38 19.40
C PHE A 200 -4.92 3.23 18.63
N VAL A 201 -5.45 2.22 19.34
CA VAL A 201 -6.15 1.09 18.72
C VAL A 201 -7.38 1.56 17.96
N VAL A 202 -8.18 2.47 18.55
CA VAL A 202 -9.38 3.01 17.92
C VAL A 202 -9.04 3.85 16.69
N GLN A 203 -8.01 4.70 16.76
CA GLN A 203 -7.60 5.55 15.64
C GLN A 203 -7.07 4.71 14.48
N THR A 204 -6.30 3.66 14.77
CA THR A 204 -5.73 2.76 13.77
C THR A 204 -6.79 1.87 13.15
N SER A 205 -7.72 1.32 13.94
CA SER A 205 -8.77 0.41 13.46
C SER A 205 -9.83 1.10 12.59
N ARG A 206 -10.05 2.41 12.74
CA ARG A 206 -11.00 3.18 11.91
C ARG A 206 -10.49 3.42 10.48
N LYS A 207 -9.19 3.32 10.24
CA LYS A 207 -8.63 3.45 8.89
C LYS A 207 -8.75 2.11 8.20
N SER A 208 -9.61 2.03 7.18
CA SER A 208 -9.77 0.80 6.40
C SER A 208 -8.45 0.39 5.75
N ALA A 209 -8.15 -0.91 5.75
CA ALA A 209 -7.03 -1.45 4.99
C ALA A 209 -7.26 -1.39 3.46
N ILE A 210 -8.51 -1.16 3.02
CA ILE A 210 -8.84 -0.98 1.61
C ILE A 210 -8.42 0.43 1.18
N ARG A 211 -7.41 0.50 0.32
CA ARG A 211 -6.92 1.75 -0.27
C ARG A 211 -7.79 2.22 -1.43
N ALA A 212 -8.19 1.27 -2.28
CA ALA A 212 -8.95 1.55 -3.49
C ALA A 212 -9.71 0.31 -3.96
N THR A 213 -10.74 0.55 -4.77
CA THR A 213 -11.53 -0.50 -5.41
C THR A 213 -11.76 -0.11 -6.87
N PHE A 214 -11.44 -1.02 -7.78
CA PHE A 214 -11.56 -0.83 -9.22
C PHE A 214 -12.39 -1.94 -9.85
N SER A 215 -13.03 -1.63 -10.98
CA SER A 215 -13.74 -2.62 -11.79
C SER A 215 -12.88 -2.99 -12.99
N GLY A 216 -12.92 -4.27 -13.39
CA GLY A 216 -12.27 -4.77 -14.60
C GLY A 216 -12.78 -4.14 -15.90
N LYS A 217 -13.89 -3.39 -15.86
CA LYS A 217 -14.34 -2.56 -16.99
C LYS A 217 -13.42 -1.36 -17.28
N ILE A 218 -12.75 -0.85 -16.24
CA ILE A 218 -11.87 0.32 -16.31
C ILE A 218 -10.41 -0.13 -16.42
N THR A 219 -10.04 -1.20 -15.71
CA THR A 219 -8.67 -1.70 -15.67
C THR A 219 -8.61 -3.10 -16.29
N GLY A 220 -7.92 -3.22 -17.42
CA GLY A 220 -7.53 -4.50 -18.02
C GLY A 220 -6.04 -4.76 -17.87
N SER A 221 -5.62 -5.93 -18.31
CA SER A 221 -4.21 -6.27 -18.49
C SER A 221 -3.55 -5.40 -19.57
N THR A 222 -2.22 -5.36 -19.56
CA THR A 222 -1.38 -4.68 -20.56
C THR A 222 -1.21 -5.51 -21.84
N VAL A 223 -1.88 -6.67 -21.93
CA VAL A 223 -1.81 -7.56 -23.09
C VAL A 223 -2.45 -6.88 -24.30
N ARG A 224 -1.70 -6.76 -25.39
CA ARG A 224 -2.24 -6.21 -26.64
C ARG A 224 -3.11 -7.27 -27.30
N ARG A 225 -4.44 -7.08 -27.25
CA ARG A 225 -5.43 -7.99 -27.85
C ARG A 225 -6.11 -7.36 -29.07
N PRO A 226 -6.69 -8.16 -29.99
CA PRO A 226 -7.49 -7.65 -31.11
C PRO A 226 -8.68 -6.78 -30.64
N PRO A 227 -9.10 -5.76 -31.41
CA PRO A 227 -10.15 -4.81 -30.99
C PRO A 227 -11.48 -5.49 -30.60
N ILE A 228 -11.88 -6.55 -31.32
CA ILE A 228 -13.11 -7.29 -31.01
C ILE A 228 -13.06 -7.96 -29.64
N GLN A 229 -11.89 -8.46 -29.23
CA GLN A 229 -11.69 -9.07 -27.92
C GLN A 229 -11.70 -8.01 -26.83
N GLN A 230 -11.04 -6.87 -27.06
CA GLN A 230 -11.04 -5.76 -26.10
C GLN A 230 -12.45 -5.22 -25.82
N ARG A 231 -13.30 -5.10 -26.86
CA ARG A 231 -14.71 -4.70 -26.69
C ARG A 231 -15.47 -5.69 -25.82
N PHE A 232 -15.34 -6.99 -26.09
CA PHE A 232 -15.95 -8.03 -25.28
C PHE A 232 -15.44 -7.99 -23.83
N LEU A 233 -14.13 -7.88 -23.63
CA LEU A 233 -13.50 -7.81 -22.31
C LEU A 233 -13.91 -6.58 -21.52
N LYS A 234 -14.19 -5.44 -22.17
CA LYS A 234 -14.69 -4.23 -21.50
C LYS A 234 -16.05 -4.45 -20.84
N GLU A 235 -16.94 -5.21 -21.49
CA GLU A 235 -18.24 -5.57 -20.90
C GLU A 235 -18.11 -6.75 -19.92
N ALA A 236 -17.39 -7.81 -20.30
CA ALA A 236 -17.15 -8.96 -19.41
C ALA A 236 -16.41 -8.57 -18.11
N GLY A 237 -15.50 -7.60 -18.18
CA GLY A 237 -14.72 -7.07 -17.07
C GLY A 237 -15.56 -6.42 -15.96
N GLN A 238 -16.86 -6.15 -16.20
CA GLN A 238 -17.78 -5.76 -15.14
C GLN A 238 -17.94 -6.84 -14.06
N GLN A 239 -17.66 -8.11 -14.39
CA GLN A 239 -17.66 -9.24 -13.45
C GLN A 239 -16.34 -9.42 -12.69
N THR A 240 -15.33 -8.57 -12.94
CA THR A 240 -14.07 -8.57 -12.19
C THR A 240 -14.00 -7.36 -11.27
N LEU A 241 -13.72 -7.59 -9.99
CA LEU A 241 -13.49 -6.54 -9.01
C LEU A 241 -12.06 -6.65 -8.45
N ILE A 242 -11.38 -5.51 -8.37
CA ILE A 242 -10.01 -5.40 -7.87
C ILE A 242 -10.07 -4.60 -6.57
N ILE A 243 -9.58 -5.17 -5.47
CA ILE A 243 -9.47 -4.50 -4.18
C ILE A 243 -8.00 -4.38 -3.82
N LYS A 244 -7.55 -3.15 -3.62
CA LYS A 244 -6.20 -2.87 -3.18
C LYS A 244 -6.13 -2.75 -1.68
N LEU A 245 -5.29 -3.56 -1.07
CA LEU A 245 -5.03 -3.55 0.36
C LEU A 245 -3.71 -2.84 0.65
N GLY A 246 -3.59 -2.26 1.84
CA GLY A 246 -2.30 -1.77 2.30
C GLY A 246 -2.24 -1.47 3.78
N GLY A 247 -1.00 -1.34 4.26
CA GLY A 247 -0.70 -1.22 5.68
C GLY A 247 -0.51 -2.57 6.35
N TYR A 248 -0.48 -2.56 7.68
CA TYR A 248 -0.46 -3.77 8.49
C TYR A 248 -1.89 -4.30 8.65
N LEU A 249 -2.11 -5.55 8.27
CA LEU A 249 -3.40 -6.22 8.39
C LEU A 249 -3.48 -6.91 9.75
N PHE A 250 -4.42 -6.46 10.59
CA PHE A 250 -4.63 -7.04 11.91
C PHE A 250 -6.11 -7.13 12.23
N PHE A 251 -6.45 -7.74 13.37
CA PHE A 251 -7.85 -7.93 13.78
C PHE A 251 -8.71 -6.65 13.68
N GLY A 252 -8.14 -5.47 13.93
CA GLY A 252 -8.88 -4.20 13.91
C GLY A 252 -9.21 -3.68 12.52
N THR A 253 -8.36 -3.95 11.52
CA THR A 253 -8.53 -3.47 10.15
C THR A 253 -9.20 -4.49 9.23
N ILE A 254 -9.05 -5.79 9.52
CA ILE A 254 -9.61 -6.85 8.68
C ILE A 254 -11.15 -6.89 8.71
N VAL A 255 -11.79 -6.42 9.78
CA VAL A 255 -13.25 -6.37 9.92
C VAL A 255 -13.88 -5.48 8.83
N SER A 256 -13.26 -4.35 8.47
CA SER A 256 -13.78 -3.50 7.40
C SER A 256 -13.67 -4.18 6.03
N VAL A 257 -12.58 -4.94 5.82
CA VAL A 257 -12.35 -5.73 4.61
C VAL A 257 -13.38 -6.84 4.50
N GLU A 258 -13.60 -7.61 5.58
CA GLU A 258 -14.58 -8.69 5.63
C GLU A 258 -16.01 -8.16 5.37
N ASN A 259 -16.41 -7.06 6.01
CA ASN A 259 -17.72 -6.46 5.82
C ASN A 259 -17.91 -5.96 4.37
N THR A 260 -16.87 -5.35 3.79
CA THR A 260 -16.93 -4.90 2.39
C THR A 260 -17.08 -6.10 1.44
N MET A 261 -16.30 -7.16 1.65
CA MET A 261 -16.38 -8.36 0.81
C MET A 261 -17.70 -9.10 0.98
N ARG A 262 -18.24 -9.16 2.19
CA ARG A 262 -19.57 -9.73 2.45
C ARG A 262 -20.66 -8.91 1.75
N GLY A 263 -20.61 -7.58 1.86
CA GLY A 263 -21.56 -6.68 1.20
C GLY A 263 -21.56 -6.79 -0.33
N LEU A 264 -20.42 -7.17 -0.94
CA LEU A 264 -20.35 -7.44 -2.38
C LEU A 264 -21.06 -8.73 -2.82
N ILE A 265 -21.30 -9.65 -1.89
CA ILE A 265 -21.87 -10.97 -2.13
C ILE A 265 -23.33 -11.06 -1.63
N GLU A 266 -23.81 -10.06 -0.90
CA GLU A 266 -25.21 -9.93 -0.49
C GLU A 266 -26.14 -9.91 -1.72
N GLU A 267 -27.32 -10.52 -1.59
CA GLU A 267 -28.20 -10.84 -2.73
C GLU A 267 -28.56 -9.61 -3.59
N GLU A 268 -28.83 -8.46 -2.97
CA GLU A 268 -29.16 -7.23 -3.71
C GLU A 268 -27.98 -6.69 -4.51
N ALA A 269 -26.79 -6.67 -3.91
CA ALA A 269 -25.57 -6.20 -4.57
C ALA A 269 -25.14 -7.17 -5.67
N PHE A 270 -25.23 -8.47 -5.39
CA PHE A 270 -24.86 -9.52 -6.32
C PHE A 270 -25.80 -9.59 -7.53
N ASN A 271 -27.11 -9.35 -7.35
CA ASN A 271 -28.06 -9.27 -8.47
C ASN A 271 -27.81 -8.05 -9.36
N ARG A 272 -27.33 -6.93 -8.80
CA ARG A 272 -26.98 -5.72 -9.56
C ARG A 272 -25.65 -5.85 -10.30
N ARG A 273 -24.66 -6.51 -9.70
CA ARG A 273 -23.31 -6.70 -10.26
C ARG A 273 -22.80 -8.09 -9.91
N PRO A 274 -23.10 -9.08 -10.76
CA PRO A 274 -22.79 -10.46 -10.41
C PRO A 274 -21.32 -10.75 -10.70
N ILE A 275 -20.48 -10.61 -9.67
CA ILE A 275 -19.03 -10.79 -9.76
C ILE A 275 -18.66 -12.27 -9.97
N ARG A 276 -17.63 -12.51 -10.78
CA ARG A 276 -17.01 -13.83 -11.02
C ARG A 276 -15.62 -13.91 -10.41
N PHE A 277 -14.83 -12.84 -10.55
CA PHE A 277 -13.47 -12.76 -10.01
C PHE A 277 -13.34 -11.62 -9.02
N LEU A 278 -12.67 -11.90 -7.91
CA LEU A 278 -12.24 -10.91 -6.93
C LEU A 278 -10.72 -10.96 -6.81
N THR A 279 -10.04 -9.95 -7.32
CA THR A 279 -8.58 -9.82 -7.26
C THR A 279 -8.18 -8.94 -6.09
N LEU A 280 -7.34 -9.48 -5.20
CA LEU A 280 -6.78 -8.78 -4.06
C LEU A 280 -5.33 -8.42 -4.34
N ASP A 281 -4.99 -7.14 -4.26
CA ASP A 281 -3.62 -6.65 -4.41
C ASP A 281 -2.98 -6.45 -3.03
N PHE A 282 -1.94 -7.23 -2.76
CA PHE A 282 -1.15 -7.23 -1.53
C PHE A 282 0.16 -6.44 -1.66
N SER A 283 0.44 -5.78 -2.79
CA SER A 283 1.72 -5.10 -3.06
C SER A 283 2.12 -4.06 -2.00
N ARG A 284 1.16 -3.50 -1.25
CA ARG A 284 1.40 -2.50 -0.19
C ARG A 284 1.09 -3.01 1.22
N VAL A 285 0.95 -4.31 1.38
CA VAL A 285 0.77 -4.98 2.67
C VAL A 285 2.15 -5.41 3.16
N TYR A 286 2.63 -4.81 4.26
CA TYR A 286 3.95 -5.13 4.82
C TYR A 286 3.90 -6.12 5.98
N GLY A 287 2.72 -6.50 6.45
CA GLY A 287 2.56 -7.46 7.53
C GLY A 287 1.11 -7.85 7.76
N ILE A 288 0.91 -9.05 8.31
CA ILE A 288 -0.40 -9.63 8.63
C ILE A 288 -0.30 -10.39 9.95
N ASP A 289 -1.30 -10.24 10.83
CA ASP A 289 -1.43 -11.08 12.02
C ASP A 289 -2.20 -12.38 11.73
N PHE A 290 -2.14 -13.33 12.67
CA PHE A 290 -2.82 -14.61 12.53
C PHE A 290 -4.33 -14.47 12.35
N SER A 291 -4.96 -13.55 13.09
CA SER A 291 -6.42 -13.32 13.03
C SER A 291 -6.87 -12.78 11.67
N ALA A 292 -6.10 -11.88 11.07
CA ALA A 292 -6.36 -11.36 9.73
C ALA A 292 -6.13 -12.42 8.65
N ALA A 293 -5.11 -13.27 8.80
CA ALA A 293 -4.88 -14.40 7.90
C ALA A 293 -6.06 -15.39 7.93
N GLU A 294 -6.55 -15.77 9.12
CA GLU A 294 -7.73 -16.64 9.26
C GLU A 294 -9.00 -16.03 8.64
N ALA A 295 -9.16 -14.71 8.77
CA ALA A 295 -10.27 -14.00 8.15
C ALA A 295 -10.26 -14.11 6.62
N PHE A 296 -9.10 -14.11 5.95
CA PHE A 296 -9.03 -14.35 4.50
C PHE A 296 -9.47 -15.77 4.12
N THR A 297 -9.12 -16.78 4.92
CA THR A 297 -9.62 -18.15 4.72
C THR A 297 -11.15 -18.20 4.85
N ARG A 298 -11.72 -17.49 5.83
CA ARG A 298 -13.17 -17.37 6.01
C ARG A 298 -13.84 -16.65 4.83
N ILE A 299 -13.26 -15.55 4.37
CA ILE A 299 -13.72 -14.78 3.21
C ILE A 299 -13.70 -15.65 1.95
N ASN A 300 -12.62 -16.39 1.69
CA ASN A 300 -12.52 -17.29 0.54
C ASN A 300 -13.61 -18.36 0.58
N ARG A 301 -13.89 -18.93 1.76
CA ARG A 301 -14.99 -19.88 1.93
C ARG A 301 -16.36 -19.27 1.58
N ILE A 302 -16.62 -18.03 1.98
CA ILE A 302 -17.88 -17.32 1.67
C ILE A 302 -17.99 -17.03 0.17
N LEU A 303 -16.91 -16.56 -0.47
CA LEU A 303 -16.86 -16.29 -1.91
C LEU A 303 -17.14 -17.55 -2.73
N ARG A 304 -16.56 -18.69 -2.32
CA ARG A 304 -16.74 -19.98 -2.98
C ARG A 304 -18.15 -20.53 -2.90
N GLN A 305 -18.88 -20.29 -1.80
CA GLN A 305 -20.30 -20.66 -1.72
C GLN A 305 -21.15 -19.99 -2.81
N ARG A 306 -20.68 -18.88 -3.38
CA ARG A 306 -21.31 -18.17 -4.49
C ARG A 306 -20.53 -18.34 -5.80
N ASN A 307 -19.62 -19.31 -5.90
CA ASN A 307 -18.75 -19.53 -7.07
C ASN A 307 -18.03 -18.25 -7.53
N VAL A 308 -17.56 -17.41 -6.59
CA VAL A 308 -16.67 -16.29 -6.89
C VAL A 308 -15.25 -16.76 -6.65
N GLN A 309 -14.40 -16.64 -7.67
CA GLN A 309 -12.99 -17.03 -7.57
C GLN A 309 -12.16 -15.87 -7.02
N MET A 310 -11.44 -16.10 -5.94
CA MET A 310 -10.48 -15.16 -5.39
C MET A 310 -9.14 -15.33 -6.08
N THR A 311 -8.52 -14.23 -6.50
CA THR A 311 -7.13 -14.20 -6.96
C THR A 311 -6.33 -13.23 -6.10
N ILE A 312 -5.07 -13.56 -5.83
CA ILE A 312 -4.15 -12.71 -5.06
C ILE A 312 -3.03 -12.25 -5.99
N SER A 313 -2.66 -10.97 -5.89
CA SER A 313 -1.60 -10.34 -6.68
C SER A 313 -0.65 -9.55 -5.77
N GLY A 314 0.60 -9.37 -6.20
CA GLY A 314 1.56 -8.54 -5.46
C GLY A 314 2.04 -9.16 -4.15
N LEU A 315 2.03 -10.49 -4.06
CA LEU A 315 2.40 -11.23 -2.86
C LEU A 315 3.72 -11.98 -3.09
N ASP A 316 4.70 -11.74 -2.24
CA ASP A 316 5.87 -12.61 -2.11
C ASP A 316 5.49 -13.84 -1.26
N VAL A 317 5.46 -15.01 -1.90
CA VAL A 317 5.08 -16.29 -1.27
C VAL A 317 6.10 -16.69 -0.21
N GLU A 318 7.38 -16.35 -0.39
CA GLU A 318 8.44 -16.71 0.56
C GLU A 318 8.55 -15.73 1.73
N GLY A 319 7.97 -14.53 1.61
CA GLY A 319 7.96 -13.49 2.62
C GLY A 319 7.04 -13.77 3.82
N ASP A 320 7.11 -12.91 4.84
CA ASP A 320 6.39 -13.09 6.11
C ASP A 320 4.86 -13.12 5.93
N VAL A 321 4.33 -12.30 5.00
CA VAL A 321 2.89 -12.26 4.68
C VAL A 321 2.46 -13.54 3.97
N GLY A 322 3.24 -13.99 2.98
CA GLY A 322 2.99 -15.25 2.26
C GLY A 322 2.99 -16.45 3.19
N ARG A 323 4.02 -16.59 4.04
CA ARG A 323 4.09 -17.66 5.05
C ARG A 323 2.92 -17.64 6.01
N SER A 324 2.49 -16.46 6.46
CA SER A 324 1.36 -16.34 7.37
C SER A 324 0.04 -16.81 6.73
N LEU A 325 -0.19 -16.49 5.45
CA LEU A 325 -1.34 -16.97 4.69
C LEU A 325 -1.25 -18.47 4.35
N GLN A 326 -0.04 -18.98 4.11
CA GLN A 326 0.22 -20.40 3.89
C GLN A 326 -0.06 -21.22 5.14
N ASN A 327 0.38 -20.73 6.31
CA ASN A 327 0.20 -21.41 7.59
C ASN A 327 -1.27 -21.59 7.99
N VAL A 328 -2.16 -20.71 7.52
CA VAL A 328 -3.62 -20.83 7.73
C VAL A 328 -4.33 -21.63 6.63
N GLY A 329 -3.59 -22.23 5.70
CA GLY A 329 -4.11 -23.12 4.65
C GLY A 329 -4.75 -22.41 3.45
N LEU A 330 -4.53 -21.10 3.27
CA LEU A 330 -5.15 -20.36 2.16
C LEU A 330 -4.62 -20.82 0.79
N PHE A 331 -3.39 -21.34 0.74
CA PHE A 331 -2.74 -21.79 -0.49
C PHE A 331 -2.90 -23.28 -0.77
N GLU A 332 -3.67 -24.00 0.05
CA GLU A 332 -3.95 -25.40 -0.24
C GLU A 332 -4.72 -25.53 -1.56
N PRO A 333 -4.47 -26.58 -2.37
CA PRO A 333 -5.18 -26.79 -3.63
C PRO A 333 -6.71 -26.80 -3.47
N MET A 334 -7.19 -27.26 -2.30
CA MET A 334 -8.61 -27.24 -1.95
C MET A 334 -9.16 -25.81 -1.84
N SER A 335 -8.34 -24.82 -1.49
CA SER A 335 -8.71 -23.41 -1.39
C SER A 335 -8.80 -22.71 -2.74
N GLY A 336 -8.19 -23.28 -3.80
CA GLY A 336 -8.21 -22.84 -5.22
C GLY A 336 -8.24 -21.33 -5.38
N VAL A 337 -7.39 -20.67 -4.62
CA VAL A 337 -6.99 -19.28 -4.77
C VAL A 337 -5.79 -19.30 -5.69
N GLU A 338 -5.86 -18.54 -6.77
CA GLU A 338 -4.72 -18.39 -7.69
C GLU A 338 -3.87 -17.20 -7.22
N ILE A 339 -2.56 -17.40 -7.15
CA ILE A 339 -1.59 -16.41 -6.67
C ILE A 339 -0.74 -15.97 -7.86
N PHE A 340 -0.58 -14.65 -7.99
CA PHE A 340 0.19 -14.03 -9.05
C PHE A 340 1.22 -13.06 -8.46
N GLU A 341 2.37 -12.97 -9.10
CA GLU A 341 3.44 -12.05 -8.70
C GLU A 341 2.98 -10.59 -8.80
N ASP A 342 2.22 -10.26 -9.84
CA ASP A 342 1.79 -8.91 -10.15
C ASP A 342 0.30 -8.83 -10.53
N LEU A 343 -0.25 -7.61 -10.46
CA LEU A 343 -1.66 -7.34 -10.79
C LEU A 343 -1.96 -7.61 -12.27
N ASN A 344 -1.02 -7.36 -13.18
CA ASN A 344 -1.22 -7.57 -14.60
C ASN A 344 -1.45 -9.05 -14.92
N SER A 345 -0.64 -9.93 -14.36
CA SER A 345 -0.76 -11.39 -14.49
C SER A 345 -2.10 -11.90 -13.94
N ALA A 346 -2.56 -11.36 -12.80
CA ALA A 346 -3.87 -11.69 -12.25
C ALA A 346 -5.05 -11.25 -13.16
N LEU A 347 -4.95 -10.07 -13.76
CA LEU A 347 -5.95 -9.57 -14.71
C LEU A 347 -5.93 -10.35 -16.01
N GLU A 348 -4.75 -10.69 -16.52
CA GLU A 348 -4.59 -11.53 -17.70
C GLU A 348 -5.27 -12.88 -17.52
N PHE A 349 -5.10 -13.53 -16.36
CA PHE A 349 -5.77 -14.78 -16.04
C PHE A 349 -7.31 -14.65 -16.12
N CYS A 350 -7.86 -13.60 -15.52
CA CYS A 350 -9.31 -13.34 -15.54
C CYS A 350 -9.81 -13.10 -16.98
N GLU A 351 -9.09 -12.29 -17.76
CA GLU A 351 -9.43 -12.00 -19.16
C GLU A 351 -9.38 -13.25 -20.04
N ASN A 352 -8.33 -14.06 -19.90
CA ASN A 352 -8.17 -15.30 -20.65
C ASN A 352 -9.33 -16.26 -20.37
N ASP A 353 -9.83 -16.31 -19.13
CA ASP A 353 -11.00 -17.14 -18.80
C ASP A 353 -12.29 -16.62 -19.45
N TYR A 354 -12.51 -15.31 -19.49
CA TYR A 354 -13.63 -14.74 -20.26
C TYR A 354 -13.54 -15.04 -21.75
N LEU A 355 -12.33 -14.97 -22.33
CA LEU A 355 -12.13 -15.22 -23.76
C LEU A 355 -12.44 -16.67 -24.17
N LYS A 356 -12.32 -17.66 -23.28
CA LYS A 356 -12.77 -19.03 -23.57
C LYS A 356 -14.26 -19.06 -23.95
N VAL A 357 -15.08 -18.30 -23.22
CA VAL A 357 -16.53 -18.19 -23.49
C VAL A 357 -16.77 -17.52 -24.85
N PHE A 358 -16.01 -16.47 -25.15
CA PHE A 358 -16.08 -15.78 -26.45
C PHE A 358 -15.74 -16.73 -27.61
N TYR A 359 -14.65 -17.48 -27.51
CA TYR A 359 -14.24 -18.44 -28.55
C TYR A 359 -15.24 -19.57 -28.72
N SER A 360 -15.75 -20.15 -27.63
CA SER A 360 -16.77 -21.21 -27.72
C SER A 360 -18.05 -20.74 -28.44
N HIS A 361 -18.46 -19.48 -28.22
CA HIS A 361 -19.62 -18.92 -28.90
C HIS A 361 -19.36 -18.63 -30.37
N ARG A 362 -18.16 -18.12 -30.68
CA ARG A 362 -17.74 -17.89 -32.07
C ARG A 362 -17.73 -19.19 -32.87
N GLU A 363 -17.17 -20.27 -32.31
CA GLU A 363 -17.13 -21.59 -32.96
C GLU A 363 -18.52 -22.18 -33.15
N ALA A 364 -19.43 -22.03 -32.17
CA ALA A 364 -20.81 -22.47 -32.30
C ALA A 364 -21.55 -21.76 -33.46
N LEU A 365 -21.32 -20.45 -33.65
CA LEU A 365 -21.88 -19.70 -34.77
C LEU A 365 -21.33 -20.16 -36.14
N LEU A 366 -20.02 -20.42 -36.22
CA LEU A 366 -19.38 -20.91 -37.45
C LEU A 366 -19.88 -22.31 -37.82
N ASN A 367 -19.98 -23.22 -36.84
CA ASN A 367 -20.46 -24.59 -37.06
C ASN A 367 -21.96 -24.65 -37.40
N GLY A 368 -22.78 -23.73 -36.86
CA GLY A 368 -24.21 -23.65 -37.16
C GLY A 368 -24.51 -23.29 -38.63
N LYS A 369 -23.70 -22.40 -39.23
CA LYS A 369 -23.87 -22.00 -40.64
C LYS A 369 -23.32 -23.04 -41.64
N ASN A 370 -22.31 -23.84 -41.29
CA ASN A 370 -21.83 -24.92 -42.17
C ASN A 370 -22.81 -26.11 -42.31
N LYS A 371 -23.90 -26.16 -41.52
CA LYS A 371 -24.94 -27.19 -41.60
C LYS A 371 -26.13 -26.83 -42.50
N THR A 372 -26.16 -25.67 -43.16
CA THR A 372 -27.21 -25.35 -44.14
C THR A 372 -26.87 -25.94 -45.51
N SER A 373 -26.99 -27.27 -45.64
CA SER A 373 -27.07 -27.94 -46.94
C SER A 373 -28.53 -28.40 -47.21
N THR A 374 -29.16 -27.73 -48.17
CA THR A 374 -30.08 -28.31 -49.18
C THR A 374 -31.11 -29.35 -48.73
N PHE A 375 -32.00 -29.02 -47.79
CA PHE A 375 -33.34 -29.63 -47.75
C PHE A 375 -34.39 -28.56 -47.45
N LEU A 376 -35.50 -28.60 -48.18
CA LEU A 376 -36.66 -27.72 -48.03
C LEU A 376 -37.09 -27.62 -46.56
N GLU A 377 -37.06 -26.42 -45.99
CA GLU A 377 -37.64 -26.15 -44.68
C GLU A 377 -39.17 -26.24 -44.76
N VAL A 378 -39.73 -27.22 -44.05
CA VAL A 378 -41.15 -27.27 -43.73
C VAL A 378 -41.35 -26.48 -42.41
N PRO A 379 -42.37 -25.63 -42.28
CA PRO A 379 -42.64 -24.94 -41.02
C PRO A 379 -43.05 -25.97 -39.97
N MET A 380 -42.18 -26.27 -39.02
CA MET A 380 -42.57 -27.00 -37.82
C MET A 380 -43.16 -26.03 -36.79
N ALA A 381 -44.34 -26.39 -36.30
CA ALA A 381 -45.09 -25.64 -35.31
C ALA A 381 -44.23 -25.34 -34.06
N GLN A 382 -44.43 -24.15 -33.50
CA GLN A 382 -43.89 -23.73 -32.21
C GLN A 382 -44.14 -24.81 -31.15
N GLY A 383 -43.07 -25.45 -30.70
CA GLY A 383 -43.12 -26.37 -29.57
C GLY A 383 -42.37 -27.67 -29.81
N GLN A 384 -41.03 -27.61 -29.74
CA GLN A 384 -40.18 -28.69 -29.24
C GLN A 384 -38.75 -28.16 -29.16
N SER A 385 -38.44 -27.55 -28.01
CA SER A 385 -37.06 -27.27 -27.59
C SER A 385 -36.31 -28.59 -27.44
N HIS A 386 -35.20 -28.74 -28.16
CA HIS A 386 -34.28 -29.86 -27.99
C HIS A 386 -33.84 -29.97 -26.52
N LEU A 387 -34.24 -31.09 -25.90
CA LEU A 387 -34.02 -31.48 -24.50
C LEU A 387 -32.67 -32.17 -24.31
N GLY A 388 -31.57 -31.48 -24.59
CA GLY A 388 -30.21 -31.92 -24.26
C GLY A 388 -29.31 -30.71 -24.05
N ASP A 389 -28.81 -30.54 -22.83
CA ASP A 389 -27.98 -29.42 -22.34
C ASP A 389 -28.69 -28.10 -22.03
N ALA A 390 -29.83 -28.18 -21.34
CA ALA A 390 -30.26 -27.08 -20.45
C ALA A 390 -29.36 -27.05 -19.20
N VAL A 391 -28.08 -26.70 -19.36
CA VAL A 391 -27.24 -26.24 -18.24
C VAL A 391 -27.94 -25.00 -17.71
N VAL A 392 -28.39 -25.04 -16.46
CA VAL A 392 -28.95 -23.88 -15.74
C VAL A 392 -27.94 -22.75 -15.83
N SER A 393 -28.14 -21.82 -16.77
CA SER A 393 -27.21 -20.74 -17.01
C SER A 393 -27.38 -19.73 -15.89
N SER A 394 -26.40 -19.66 -14.99
CA SER A 394 -26.40 -18.64 -13.93
C SER A 394 -26.52 -17.24 -14.55
N PRO A 395 -27.10 -16.24 -13.85
CA PRO A 395 -27.19 -14.86 -14.36
C PRO A 395 -25.85 -14.30 -14.85
N ARG A 396 -24.74 -14.73 -14.24
CA ARG A 396 -23.37 -14.42 -14.67
C ARG A 396 -23.04 -14.96 -16.03
N GLN A 397 -23.31 -16.25 -16.22
CA GLN A 397 -23.07 -16.91 -17.49
C GLN A 397 -23.95 -16.30 -18.58
N GLN A 398 -25.24 -16.06 -18.29
CA GLN A 398 -26.16 -15.38 -19.23
C GLN A 398 -25.65 -14.01 -19.65
N TYR A 399 -25.15 -13.19 -18.70
CA TYR A 399 -24.56 -11.90 -19.02
C TYR A 399 -23.34 -12.03 -19.93
N LEU A 400 -22.42 -12.97 -19.66
CA LEU A 400 -21.26 -13.21 -20.53
C LEU A 400 -21.65 -13.69 -21.93
N GLN A 401 -22.64 -14.60 -22.02
CA GLN A 401 -23.16 -15.07 -23.30
C GLN A 401 -23.85 -13.95 -24.08
N GLN A 402 -24.59 -13.07 -23.38
CA GLN A 402 -25.21 -11.89 -23.98
C GLN A 402 -24.15 -10.91 -24.48
N ALA A 403 -23.12 -10.61 -23.68
CA ALA A 403 -22.02 -9.73 -24.06
C ALA A 403 -21.23 -10.29 -25.25
N ALA A 404 -21.01 -11.61 -25.30
CA ALA A 404 -20.40 -12.28 -26.44
C ALA A 404 -21.30 -12.13 -27.67
N ARG A 405 -22.61 -12.40 -27.54
CA ARG A 405 -23.57 -12.32 -28.64
C ARG A 405 -23.70 -10.90 -29.21
N THR A 406 -23.82 -9.88 -28.38
CA THR A 406 -23.87 -8.48 -28.84
C THR A 406 -22.57 -8.09 -29.55
N THR A 407 -21.42 -8.40 -28.96
CA THR A 407 -20.12 -8.07 -29.56
C THR A 407 -19.91 -8.76 -30.91
N LEU A 408 -20.32 -10.02 -31.03
CA LEU A 408 -20.22 -10.81 -32.26
C LEU A 408 -21.24 -10.35 -33.32
N HIS A 409 -22.47 -9.99 -32.94
CA HIS A 409 -23.52 -9.56 -33.87
C HIS A 409 -23.31 -8.12 -34.38
N GLU A 410 -22.84 -7.21 -33.53
CA GLU A 410 -22.50 -5.84 -33.96
C GLU A 410 -21.34 -5.83 -34.97
N ASN A 411 -20.51 -6.88 -34.94
CA ASN A 411 -19.37 -7.02 -35.82
C ASN A 411 -19.47 -8.32 -36.64
N GLU A 412 -20.62 -8.64 -37.25
CA GLU A 412 -20.76 -9.84 -38.10
C GLU A 412 -19.67 -9.91 -39.20
N VAL A 413 -19.27 -8.76 -39.74
CA VAL A 413 -18.17 -8.59 -40.71
C VAL A 413 -16.79 -8.89 -40.09
N ALA A 414 -16.65 -8.89 -38.77
CA ALA A 414 -15.43 -9.22 -38.04
C ALA A 414 -15.38 -10.62 -37.44
N VAL A 415 -16.55 -11.21 -37.17
CA VAL A 415 -16.66 -12.63 -36.76
C VAL A 415 -16.32 -13.54 -37.92
N MET A 416 -16.77 -13.17 -39.11
CA MET A 416 -16.36 -13.76 -40.37
C MET A 416 -15.26 -12.86 -40.94
N ALA A 417 -13.99 -13.12 -40.63
CA ALA A 417 -13.03 -12.95 -41.72
C ALA A 417 -13.65 -13.77 -42.86
N PRO A 418 -13.99 -13.18 -44.02
CA PRO A 418 -14.51 -13.94 -45.14
C PRO A 418 -13.69 -15.22 -45.26
N ALA A 419 -14.30 -16.38 -45.50
CA ALA A 419 -13.52 -17.60 -45.80
C ALA A 419 -12.51 -17.38 -46.94
N ALA A 420 -12.69 -16.30 -47.71
CA ALA A 420 -11.72 -15.74 -48.65
C ALA A 420 -10.40 -15.26 -48.01
N TRP A 421 -10.38 -14.63 -46.82
CA TRP A 421 -9.16 -14.13 -46.17
C TRP A 421 -8.25 -15.25 -45.67
N SER A 422 -8.82 -16.33 -45.12
CA SER A 422 -8.02 -17.49 -44.72
C SER A 422 -7.41 -18.25 -45.90
N ALA A 423 -7.96 -18.08 -47.11
CA ALA A 423 -7.41 -18.62 -48.36
C ALA A 423 -6.40 -17.68 -49.05
N MET A 424 -6.33 -16.41 -48.64
CA MET A 424 -5.40 -15.43 -49.22
C MET A 424 -3.98 -15.59 -48.65
N ARG A 425 -2.97 -15.28 -49.45
CA ARG A 425 -1.57 -15.27 -49.00
C ARG A 425 -1.31 -14.10 -48.05
N GLN A 426 -0.60 -14.38 -46.96
CA GLN A 426 -0.07 -13.36 -46.05
C GLN A 426 0.83 -12.36 -46.79
N PRO A 427 0.90 -11.07 -46.38
CA PRO A 427 0.37 -10.49 -45.14
C PRO A 427 -1.02 -9.82 -45.24
N LEU A 428 -1.74 -9.94 -46.35
CA LEU A 428 -3.03 -9.24 -46.53
C LEU A 428 -4.07 -9.58 -45.43
N PRO A 429 -4.31 -10.86 -45.09
CA PRO A 429 -5.27 -11.22 -44.04
C PRO A 429 -4.89 -10.63 -42.67
N LEU A 430 -3.59 -10.64 -42.36
CA LEU A 430 -3.05 -10.07 -41.13
C LEU A 430 -3.29 -8.55 -41.04
N LEU A 431 -3.07 -7.82 -42.13
CA LEU A 431 -3.35 -6.38 -42.21
C LEU A 431 -4.83 -6.08 -42.00
N LEU A 432 -5.70 -6.83 -42.68
CA LEU A 432 -7.15 -6.65 -42.58
C LEU A 432 -7.68 -6.96 -41.18
N GLN A 433 -7.16 -8.01 -40.54
CA GLN A 433 -7.49 -8.35 -39.15
C GLN A 433 -6.97 -7.29 -38.17
N THR A 434 -5.75 -6.80 -38.37
CA THR A 434 -5.12 -5.81 -37.47
C THR A 434 -5.80 -4.45 -37.56
N PHE A 435 -6.22 -4.04 -38.77
CA PHE A 435 -6.80 -2.73 -39.05
C PHE A 435 -8.33 -2.72 -39.00
N GLN A 436 -8.93 -3.85 -38.63
CA GLN A 436 -10.36 -4.01 -38.55
C GLN A 436 -11.02 -3.00 -37.61
N GLY A 437 -12.02 -2.28 -38.11
CA GLY A 437 -12.71 -1.25 -37.34
C GLY A 437 -11.95 0.08 -37.21
N LEU A 438 -10.73 0.17 -37.76
CA LEU A 438 -9.90 1.37 -37.73
C LEU A 438 -9.86 2.10 -39.08
N THR A 439 -10.12 1.39 -40.17
CA THR A 439 -10.18 1.92 -41.54
C THR A 439 -11.45 1.46 -42.26
N THR A 440 -11.93 2.27 -43.20
CA THR A 440 -13.06 1.95 -44.08
C THR A 440 -12.60 1.46 -45.46
N ARG A 441 -11.29 1.26 -45.65
CA ARG A 441 -10.70 0.87 -46.94
C ARG A 441 -10.78 -0.65 -47.17
N ASN A 442 -11.01 -1.02 -48.43
CA ASN A 442 -11.21 -2.41 -48.86
C ASN A 442 -9.90 -3.18 -49.04
N GLU A 443 -10.03 -4.48 -49.29
CA GLU A 443 -8.94 -5.44 -49.50
C GLU A 443 -7.99 -5.03 -50.63
N ASP A 444 -8.53 -4.57 -51.77
CA ASP A 444 -7.76 -4.11 -52.93
C ASP A 444 -6.84 -2.92 -52.60
N PHE A 445 -7.27 -2.08 -51.67
CA PHE A 445 -6.48 -0.94 -51.21
C PHE A 445 -5.23 -1.43 -50.46
N TRP A 446 -5.39 -2.40 -49.57
CA TRP A 446 -4.31 -2.96 -48.74
C TRP A 446 -3.45 -4.00 -49.47
N PHE A 447 -3.96 -4.67 -50.50
CA PHE A 447 -3.16 -5.61 -51.29
C PHE A 447 -1.90 -4.96 -51.88
N ARG A 448 -1.99 -3.68 -52.27
CA ARG A 448 -0.86 -2.91 -52.79
C ARG A 448 0.28 -2.73 -51.78
N VAL A 449 -0.02 -2.63 -50.48
CA VAL A 449 1.01 -2.47 -49.44
C VAL A 449 1.78 -3.77 -49.16
N CYS A 450 1.19 -4.92 -49.47
CA CYS A 450 1.75 -6.23 -49.13
C CYS A 450 3.14 -6.46 -49.75
N ARG A 451 3.44 -5.87 -50.92
CA ARG A 451 4.75 -5.99 -51.59
C ARG A 451 5.92 -5.34 -50.83
N TYR A 452 5.61 -4.48 -49.86
CA TYR A 452 6.59 -3.74 -49.08
C TYR A 452 6.96 -4.42 -47.76
N PHE A 453 6.18 -5.43 -47.35
CA PHE A 453 6.42 -6.20 -46.14
C PHE A 453 7.32 -7.41 -46.43
N VAL A 454 8.31 -7.62 -45.56
CA VAL A 454 9.24 -8.75 -45.62
C VAL A 454 8.96 -9.69 -44.46
N ARG A 455 8.86 -10.99 -44.74
CA ARG A 455 8.63 -12.00 -43.70
C ARG A 455 9.93 -12.29 -42.95
N GLU A 456 9.86 -12.23 -41.63
CA GLU A 456 10.95 -12.54 -40.71
C GLU A 456 10.50 -13.56 -39.66
N SER A 457 11.42 -14.41 -39.22
CA SER A 457 11.16 -15.43 -38.20
C SER A 457 12.16 -15.30 -37.06
N TYR A 458 11.64 -15.33 -35.84
CA TYR A 458 12.40 -15.17 -34.61
C TYR A 458 12.19 -16.39 -33.73
N ALA A 459 13.28 -17.03 -33.29
CA ALA A 459 13.21 -18.10 -32.30
C ALA A 459 12.88 -17.53 -30.90
N ALA A 460 12.28 -18.34 -30.04
CA ALA A 460 12.04 -17.96 -28.65
C ALA A 460 13.33 -17.48 -27.97
N GLY A 461 13.26 -16.37 -27.25
CA GLY A 461 14.38 -15.69 -26.59
C GLY A 461 15.11 -14.66 -27.45
N ASN A 462 14.90 -14.63 -28.77
CA ASN A 462 15.57 -13.65 -29.63
C ASN A 462 15.03 -12.23 -29.40
N ILE A 463 15.93 -11.25 -29.29
CA ILE A 463 15.59 -9.83 -29.15
C ILE A 463 15.42 -9.22 -30.54
N LEU A 464 14.27 -8.56 -30.77
CA LEU A 464 13.97 -7.85 -32.03
C LEU A 464 14.69 -6.51 -32.08
N TYR A 465 14.64 -5.75 -30.99
CA TYR A 465 15.36 -4.48 -30.81
C TYR A 465 15.45 -4.12 -29.34
N HIS A 466 16.44 -3.29 -28.99
CA HIS A 466 16.61 -2.75 -27.64
C HIS A 466 16.00 -1.36 -27.50
N GLU A 467 15.70 -0.98 -26.28
CA GLU A 467 15.39 0.41 -25.94
C GLU A 467 16.53 1.34 -26.38
N GLY A 468 16.19 2.50 -26.92
CA GLY A 468 17.17 3.49 -27.43
C GLY A 468 17.67 3.23 -28.86
N ASP A 469 17.41 2.06 -29.45
CA ASP A 469 17.78 1.77 -30.84
C ASP A 469 17.09 2.73 -31.82
N ALA A 470 17.73 2.97 -32.96
CA ALA A 470 17.06 3.63 -34.09
C ALA A 470 16.00 2.68 -34.69
N PRO A 471 14.82 3.20 -35.10
CA PRO A 471 13.73 2.35 -35.56
C PRO A 471 14.03 1.76 -36.95
N LYS A 472 14.35 0.46 -37.01
CA LYS A 472 14.69 -0.25 -38.26
C LYS A 472 13.47 -0.69 -39.08
N GLY A 473 12.31 -0.85 -38.43
CA GLY A 473 11.11 -1.34 -39.10
C GLY A 473 9.85 -1.29 -38.25
N PHE A 474 8.70 -1.40 -38.91
CA PHE A 474 7.40 -1.63 -38.31
C PHE A 474 7.02 -3.10 -38.46
N TYR A 475 6.66 -3.78 -37.37
CA TYR A 475 6.44 -5.22 -37.37
C TYR A 475 4.97 -5.55 -37.16
N LEU A 476 4.43 -6.48 -37.95
CA LEU A 476 3.12 -7.11 -37.75
C LEU A 476 3.31 -8.57 -37.36
N LEU A 477 2.85 -8.96 -36.18
CA LEU A 477 3.05 -10.32 -35.68
C LEU A 477 2.01 -11.27 -36.29
N GLU A 478 2.45 -12.23 -37.10
CA GLU A 478 1.60 -13.25 -37.71
C GLU A 478 1.29 -14.39 -36.73
N SER A 479 2.31 -14.90 -36.05
CA SER A 479 2.20 -15.99 -35.08
C SER A 479 3.24 -15.83 -33.97
N GLY A 480 2.96 -16.45 -32.80
CA GLY A 480 3.79 -16.36 -31.61
C GLY A 480 3.37 -15.21 -30.67
N MET A 481 4.26 -14.88 -29.72
CA MET A 481 4.08 -13.81 -28.74
C MET A 481 5.38 -13.03 -28.56
N LEU A 482 5.29 -11.70 -28.57
CA LEU A 482 6.40 -10.82 -28.24
C LEU A 482 6.20 -10.22 -26.85
N ARG A 483 7.28 -10.05 -26.10
CA ARG A 483 7.31 -9.37 -24.81
C ARG A 483 8.04 -8.05 -24.96
N ALA A 484 7.36 -6.94 -24.67
CA ALA A 484 7.94 -5.61 -24.66
C ALA A 484 8.21 -5.17 -23.21
N GLU A 485 9.48 -4.92 -22.88
CA GLU A 485 9.93 -4.52 -21.55
C GLU A 485 10.32 -3.04 -21.56
N TYR A 486 9.74 -2.28 -20.64
CA TYR A 486 9.97 -0.84 -20.49
C TYR A 486 10.72 -0.59 -19.20
N GLU A 487 11.89 0.06 -19.30
CA GLU A 487 12.68 0.47 -18.14
C GLU A 487 12.57 1.99 -17.94
N LEU A 488 11.66 2.40 -17.07
CA LEU A 488 11.51 3.81 -16.71
C LEU A 488 12.23 4.10 -15.39
N PRO A 489 12.67 5.36 -15.14
CA PRO A 489 13.24 5.74 -13.84
C PRO A 489 12.33 5.45 -12.65
N GLN A 490 11.01 5.43 -12.87
CA GLN A 490 10.00 5.17 -11.86
C GLN A 490 9.74 3.67 -11.61
N GLY A 491 10.22 2.78 -12.49
CA GLY A 491 10.00 1.34 -12.38
C GLY A 491 9.99 0.62 -13.72
N ARG A 492 9.89 -0.71 -13.66
CA ARG A 492 9.84 -1.59 -14.83
C ARG A 492 8.44 -2.16 -14.99
N TYR A 493 7.95 -2.23 -16.23
CA TYR A 493 6.74 -2.99 -16.57
C TYR A 493 6.90 -3.64 -17.94
N PHE A 494 6.07 -4.64 -18.21
CA PHE A 494 6.08 -5.33 -19.50
C PHE A 494 4.68 -5.42 -20.12
N GLU A 495 4.65 -5.57 -21.43
CA GLU A 495 3.48 -5.85 -22.24
C GLU A 495 3.69 -7.15 -23.02
N ILE A 496 2.64 -7.95 -23.15
CA ILE A 496 2.62 -9.09 -24.06
C ILE A 496 1.87 -8.67 -25.33
N ILE A 497 2.50 -8.91 -26.48
CA ILE A 497 1.95 -8.61 -27.80
C ILE A 497 1.61 -9.94 -28.46
N VAL A 498 0.31 -10.19 -28.64
CA VAL A 498 -0.20 -11.42 -29.28
C VAL A 498 -0.27 -11.29 -30.80
N ALA A 499 -0.35 -12.42 -31.49
CA ALA A 499 -0.54 -12.48 -32.95
C ALA A 499 -1.73 -11.63 -33.42
N GLY A 500 -1.58 -10.98 -34.58
CA GLY A 500 -2.55 -10.01 -35.11
C GLY A 500 -2.38 -8.58 -34.59
N ARG A 501 -1.27 -8.28 -33.90
CA ARG A 501 -0.98 -6.94 -33.38
C ARG A 501 0.33 -6.38 -33.94
N PRO A 502 0.40 -5.05 -34.13
CA PRO A 502 1.62 -4.39 -34.53
C PRO A 502 2.58 -4.19 -33.35
N CYS A 503 3.85 -4.03 -33.67
CA CYS A 503 4.92 -3.72 -32.74
C CYS A 503 5.85 -2.65 -33.33
N GLY A 504 6.24 -1.68 -32.50
CA GLY A 504 7.19 -0.63 -32.87
C GLY A 504 6.61 0.49 -33.72
N GLU A 505 5.28 0.63 -33.75
CA GLU A 505 4.52 1.59 -34.55
C GLU A 505 4.90 3.04 -34.28
N LEU A 506 4.81 3.48 -33.02
CA LEU A 506 4.99 4.88 -32.67
C LEU A 506 6.44 5.35 -32.95
N PRO A 507 7.50 4.67 -32.49
CA PRO A 507 8.88 5.09 -32.79
C PRO A 507 9.21 5.09 -34.28
N PHE A 508 8.67 4.13 -35.04
CA PHE A 508 8.93 4.02 -36.48
C PHE A 508 8.32 5.19 -37.27
N PHE A 509 7.04 5.50 -37.05
CA PHE A 509 6.36 6.55 -37.81
C PHE A 509 6.68 7.97 -37.32
N SER A 510 7.09 8.14 -36.07
CA SER A 510 7.51 9.43 -35.51
C SER A 510 9.00 9.71 -35.67
N GLU A 511 9.78 8.77 -36.21
CA GLU A 511 11.24 8.86 -36.36
C GLU A 511 11.95 9.10 -35.01
N THR A 512 11.42 8.52 -33.92
CA THR A 512 12.00 8.60 -32.56
C THR A 512 12.70 7.30 -32.16
N ARG A 513 13.47 7.32 -31.07
CA ARG A 513 14.15 6.13 -30.54
C ARG A 513 13.15 5.09 -30.02
N ARG A 514 13.53 3.81 -30.06
CA ARG A 514 12.73 2.73 -29.47
C ARG A 514 12.49 2.98 -27.99
N THR A 515 11.24 2.81 -27.56
CA THR A 515 10.79 3.07 -26.18
C THR A 515 10.85 1.85 -25.27
N ALA A 516 11.16 0.67 -25.81
CA ALA A 516 11.15 -0.60 -25.09
C ALA A 516 12.11 -1.58 -25.76
N THR A 517 12.58 -2.53 -24.96
CA THR A 517 13.26 -3.73 -25.48
C THR A 517 12.21 -4.79 -25.79
N VAL A 518 12.19 -5.32 -27.02
CA VAL A 518 11.20 -6.32 -27.43
C VAL A 518 11.90 -7.64 -27.74
N LYS A 519 11.43 -8.72 -27.11
CA LYS A 519 11.92 -10.09 -27.32
C LYS A 519 10.80 -11.04 -27.70
N ALA A 520 11.15 -12.10 -28.41
CA ALA A 520 10.24 -13.18 -28.73
C ALA A 520 10.08 -14.09 -27.49
N GLU A 521 8.87 -14.17 -26.93
CA GLU A 521 8.56 -15.07 -25.81
C GLU A 521 8.41 -16.52 -26.31
N GLN A 522 7.90 -16.67 -27.55
CA GLN A 522 7.74 -17.93 -28.26
C GLN A 522 8.33 -17.82 -29.67
N ASP A 523 8.37 -18.92 -30.43
CA ASP A 523 8.71 -18.86 -31.85
C ASP A 523 7.72 -17.96 -32.59
N CYS A 524 8.24 -16.88 -33.17
CA CYS A 524 7.44 -15.82 -33.78
C CYS A 524 7.70 -15.70 -35.28
N VAL A 525 6.63 -15.43 -36.02
CA VAL A 525 6.72 -14.98 -37.42
C VAL A 525 6.15 -13.58 -37.48
N SER A 526 6.92 -12.64 -38.03
CA SER A 526 6.47 -11.26 -38.21
C SER A 526 6.70 -10.76 -39.63
N TRP A 527 5.89 -9.80 -40.04
CA TRP A 527 6.03 -9.08 -41.29
C TRP A 527 6.57 -7.69 -41.01
N CYS A 528 7.77 -7.42 -41.50
CA CYS A 528 8.52 -6.19 -41.25
C CYS A 528 8.40 -5.24 -42.46
N LEU A 529 8.01 -4.00 -42.18
CA LEU A 529 8.13 -2.88 -43.10
C LEU A 529 9.38 -2.07 -42.72
N THR A 530 10.45 -2.25 -43.50
CA THR A 530 11.75 -1.57 -43.29
C THR A 530 11.69 -0.09 -43.68
N VAL A 531 12.61 0.72 -43.16
CA VAL A 531 12.71 2.17 -43.46
C VAL A 531 12.78 2.45 -44.96
N GLU A 532 13.55 1.69 -45.73
CA GLU A 532 13.73 1.87 -47.18
C GLU A 532 12.42 1.62 -47.93
N LYS A 533 11.69 0.57 -47.54
CA LYS A 533 10.39 0.21 -48.10
C LYS A 533 9.30 1.21 -47.71
N TRP A 534 9.38 1.80 -46.52
CA TRP A 534 8.50 2.88 -46.11
C TRP A 534 8.71 4.16 -46.94
N GLN A 535 9.97 4.53 -47.20
CA GLN A 535 10.28 5.66 -48.09
C GLN A 535 9.78 5.41 -49.52
N ALA A 536 9.97 4.19 -50.05
CA ALA A 536 9.42 3.80 -51.35
C ALA A 536 7.89 3.90 -51.37
N LEU A 537 7.21 3.36 -50.34
CA LEU A 537 5.75 3.43 -50.22
C LEU A 537 5.24 4.88 -50.19
N ARG A 538 5.93 5.78 -49.48
CA ARG A 538 5.58 7.21 -49.43
C ARG A 538 5.67 7.90 -50.80
N ASN A 539 6.60 7.48 -51.64
CA ASN A 539 6.82 8.07 -52.96
C ASN A 539 5.91 7.46 -54.04
N GLU A 540 5.74 6.13 -54.02
CA GLU A 540 4.99 5.39 -55.04
C GLU A 540 3.47 5.41 -54.79
N GLU A 541 3.03 5.30 -53.53
CA GLU A 541 1.62 5.14 -53.14
C GLU A 541 1.27 6.02 -51.91
N PRO A 542 1.30 7.36 -52.05
CA PRO A 542 1.19 8.29 -50.90
C PRO A 542 -0.15 8.19 -50.15
N GLU A 543 -1.23 7.81 -50.83
CA GLU A 543 -2.54 7.62 -50.19
C GLU A 543 -2.52 6.48 -49.16
N ILE A 544 -1.86 5.36 -49.51
CA ILE A 544 -1.74 4.19 -48.63
C ILE A 544 -0.85 4.53 -47.43
N ALA A 545 0.27 5.22 -47.67
CA ALA A 545 1.16 5.66 -46.60
C ALA A 545 0.42 6.52 -45.56
N ARG A 546 -0.40 7.48 -46.01
CA ARG A 546 -1.20 8.33 -45.12
C ARG A 546 -2.24 7.55 -44.32
N GLU A 547 -2.92 6.59 -44.96
CA GLU A 547 -3.89 5.74 -44.27
C GLU A 547 -3.21 4.84 -43.23
N LEU A 548 -2.07 4.23 -43.58
CA LEU A 548 -1.28 3.38 -42.66
C LEU A 548 -0.80 4.17 -41.44
N LEU A 549 -0.34 5.41 -41.64
CA LEU A 549 0.01 6.31 -40.55
C LEU A 549 -1.20 6.61 -39.65
N THR A 550 -2.34 6.93 -40.25
CA THR A 550 -3.59 7.24 -39.53
C THR A 550 -4.05 6.06 -38.68
N VAL A 551 -4.03 4.85 -39.25
CA VAL A 551 -4.41 3.61 -38.54
C VAL A 551 -3.42 3.31 -37.41
N SER A 552 -2.11 3.51 -37.63
CA SER A 552 -1.09 3.31 -36.60
C SER A 552 -1.21 4.29 -35.43
N LEU A 553 -1.61 5.54 -35.70
CA LEU A 553 -1.93 6.50 -34.65
C LEU A 553 -3.15 6.06 -33.83
N LYS A 554 -4.24 5.61 -34.47
CA LYS A 554 -5.42 5.07 -33.76
C LYS A 554 -5.07 3.89 -32.85
N LEU A 555 -4.25 2.95 -33.35
CA LEU A 555 -3.74 1.82 -32.58
C LEU A 555 -2.92 2.27 -31.37
N THR A 556 -2.11 3.32 -31.54
CA THR A 556 -1.31 3.89 -30.46
C THR A 556 -2.18 4.52 -29.38
N THR A 557 -3.26 5.22 -29.75
CA THR A 557 -4.22 5.79 -28.80
C THR A 557 -4.89 4.70 -27.95
N GLU A 558 -5.42 3.65 -28.59
CA GLU A 558 -6.04 2.53 -27.86
C GLU A 558 -5.06 1.86 -26.88
N ARG A 559 -3.80 1.72 -27.28
CA ARG A 559 -2.73 1.21 -26.42
C ARG A 559 -2.47 2.14 -25.23
N MET A 560 -2.34 3.44 -25.49
CA MET A 560 -2.03 4.43 -24.45
C MET A 560 -3.12 4.47 -23.38
N ASP A 561 -4.40 4.37 -23.77
CA ASP A 561 -5.51 4.33 -22.82
C ASP A 561 -5.45 3.11 -21.89
N SER A 562 -5.12 1.93 -22.44
CA SER A 562 -4.98 0.68 -21.67
C SER A 562 -3.81 0.77 -20.68
N ILE A 563 -2.63 1.22 -21.13
CA ILE A 563 -1.45 1.37 -20.26
C ILE A 563 -1.71 2.43 -19.18
N THR A 564 -2.27 3.58 -19.56
CA THR A 564 -2.54 4.68 -18.62
C THR A 564 -3.52 4.22 -17.54
N SER A 565 -4.57 3.49 -17.93
CA SER A 565 -5.53 2.92 -16.98
C SER A 565 -4.88 1.92 -16.03
N TYR A 566 -4.01 1.04 -16.55
CA TYR A 566 -3.26 0.09 -15.73
C TYR A 566 -2.30 0.78 -14.75
N VAL A 567 -1.53 1.77 -15.22
CA VAL A 567 -0.55 2.51 -14.40
C VAL A 567 -1.25 3.32 -13.31
N LEU A 568 -2.36 4.00 -13.62
CA LEU A 568 -3.14 4.75 -12.63
C LEU A 568 -3.71 3.83 -11.56
N THR A 569 -4.22 2.66 -11.95
CA THR A 569 -4.69 1.65 -11.00
C THR A 569 -3.53 1.12 -10.16
N THR A 570 -2.36 0.86 -10.75
CA THR A 570 -1.18 0.36 -10.03
C THR A 570 -0.65 1.40 -9.01
N ALA A 571 -0.73 2.69 -9.35
CA ALA A 571 -0.24 3.78 -8.51
C ALA A 571 -1.14 4.12 -7.29
N ALA A 572 -2.45 3.86 -7.36
CA ALA A 572 -3.38 3.99 -6.22
C ALA A 572 -3.06 2.97 -5.12
#